data_AF-A0A0Q5ZKC3-F1
#
_entry.id   AF-A0A0Q5ZKC3-F1
#
_cell.length_a   1.000
_cell.length_b   1.000
_cell.length_c   1.000
_cell.angle_alpha   90.00
_cell.angle_beta   90.00
_cell.angle_gamma   90.00
#
_symmetry.space_group_name_H-M   'P 1'
#
loop_
_entity.id
_entity.type
_entity.pdbx_description
1 polymer ?
#
loop_
_entity_poly.entity_id
_entity_poly.type
_entity_poly.pdbx_seq_one_letter_code
_entity_poly.pdbx_strand_id
1 'polypeptide(L)'
;MLRTAVIVLALTGAGGVLMAIMRFSGRPQPPAWLAMLHGLLAGAGLTLVLYAAFTAGLPGSAWLGLLLMAGAALGGIVLNLGYHVKGIELPAWLVLTHGAIAAAGLVIFAIAAWR
;
A
#
# COMPACT_ATOMS: atom_id res chain seq x y z
N MET A 1 -11.38 -6.64 -13.03
CA MET A 1 -10.98 -5.57 -12.08
C MET A 1 -9.90 -5.99 -11.11
N LEU A 2 -9.97 -7.17 -10.47
CA LEU A 2 -8.96 -7.61 -9.51
C LEU A 2 -7.52 -7.66 -10.07
N ARG A 3 -7.31 -8.21 -11.28
CA ARG A 3 -5.97 -8.21 -11.93
C ARG A 3 -5.41 -6.81 -12.13
N THR A 4 -6.22 -5.88 -12.64
CA THR A 4 -5.84 -4.46 -12.79
C THR A 4 -5.48 -3.85 -11.45
N ALA A 5 -6.27 -4.12 -10.40
CA ALA A 5 -5.99 -3.66 -9.05
C ALA A 5 -4.64 -4.18 -8.54
N VAL A 6 -4.32 -5.47 -8.78
CA VAL A 6 -3.03 -6.04 -8.40
C VAL A 6 -1.87 -5.37 -9.12
N ILE A 7 -2.00 -5.09 -10.42
CA ILE A 7 -0.95 -4.37 -11.18
C ILE A 7 -0.71 -2.99 -10.58
N VAL A 8 -1.79 -2.24 -10.29
CA VAL A 8 -1.69 -0.91 -9.66
C VAL A 8 -1.03 -1.02 -8.27
N LEU A 9 -1.47 -1.97 -7.44
CA LEU A 9 -0.91 -2.19 -6.09
C LEU A 9 0.54 -2.68 -6.14
N ALA A 10 0.96 -3.40 -7.18
CA ALA A 10 2.35 -3.78 -7.38
C ALA A 10 3.23 -2.56 -7.69
N LEU A 11 2.74 -1.64 -8.54
CA LEU A 11 3.41 -0.35 -8.78
C LEU A 11 3.46 0.51 -7.50
N THR A 12 2.37 0.53 -6.73
CA THR A 12 2.34 1.14 -5.39
C THR A 12 3.42 0.55 -4.49
N GLY A 13 3.51 -0.77 -4.41
CA GLY A 13 4.50 -1.50 -3.62
C GLY A 13 5.94 -1.16 -4.03
N ALA A 14 6.23 -1.11 -5.34
CA ALA A 14 7.53 -0.68 -5.84
C ALA A 14 7.88 0.75 -5.40
N GLY A 15 6.92 1.68 -5.47
CA GLY A 15 7.08 3.03 -4.93
C GLY A 15 7.32 3.04 -3.42
N GLY A 16 6.63 2.18 -2.66
CA GLY A 16 6.81 2.01 -1.21
C GLY A 16 8.21 1.50 -0.86
N VAL A 17 8.72 0.50 -1.59
CA VAL A 17 10.09 -0.01 -1.43
C VAL A 17 11.12 1.09 -1.72
N LEU A 18 10.94 1.85 -2.80
CA LEU A 18 11.82 2.97 -3.13
C LEU A 18 11.86 4.01 -2.00
N MET A 19 10.69 4.39 -1.45
CA MET A 19 10.61 5.32 -0.32
C MET A 19 11.23 4.76 0.97
N ALA A 20 11.05 3.46 1.24
CA ALA A 20 11.69 2.79 2.37
C ALA A 20 13.21 2.81 2.22
N ILE A 21 13.76 2.50 1.03
CA ILE A 21 15.20 2.59 0.75
C ILE A 21 15.69 4.01 1.01
N MET A 22 15.01 5.05 0.50
CA MET A 22 15.39 6.45 0.77
C MET A 22 15.45 6.75 2.27
N ARG A 23 14.43 6.30 3.02
CA ARG A 23 14.34 6.48 4.46
C ARG A 23 15.51 5.85 5.21
N PHE A 24 15.90 4.63 4.82
CA PHE A 24 16.97 3.88 5.46
C PHE A 24 18.37 4.24 4.94
N SER A 25 18.48 4.94 3.82
CA SER A 25 19.74 5.50 3.29
C SER A 25 20.11 6.86 3.91
N GLY A 26 19.50 7.24 5.03
CA GLY A 26 19.82 8.47 5.76
C GLY A 26 19.04 9.71 5.32
N ARG A 27 18.06 9.60 4.40
CA ARG A 27 17.10 10.69 4.18
C ARG A 27 15.97 10.60 5.22
N PRO A 28 15.66 11.68 5.96
CA PRO A 28 14.63 11.62 7.00
C PRO A 28 13.22 11.39 6.41
N GLN A 29 12.97 11.85 5.17
CA GLN A 29 11.71 11.66 4.47
C GLN A 29 11.90 11.52 2.94
N PRO A 30 11.06 10.72 2.26
CA PRO A 30 10.97 10.69 0.79
C PRO A 30 10.44 12.02 0.22
N PRO A 31 10.69 12.34 -1.06
CA PRO A 31 10.15 13.55 -1.69
C PRO A 31 8.61 13.51 -1.75
N ALA A 32 7.98 14.65 -1.50
CA ALA A 32 6.52 14.76 -1.35
C ALA A 32 5.73 14.25 -2.57
N TRP A 33 6.20 14.53 -3.80
CA TRP A 33 5.53 14.05 -5.01
C TRP A 33 5.50 12.52 -5.09
N LEU A 34 6.53 11.84 -4.60
CA LEU A 34 6.60 10.38 -4.60
C LEU A 34 5.69 9.79 -3.53
N ALA A 35 5.64 10.40 -2.34
CA ALA A 35 4.69 10.02 -1.29
C ALA A 35 3.24 10.21 -1.74
N MET A 36 2.93 11.32 -2.43
CA MET A 36 1.61 11.58 -2.99
C MET A 36 1.26 10.61 -4.12
N LEU A 37 2.18 10.32 -5.04
CA LEU A 37 1.97 9.34 -6.10
C LEU A 37 1.73 7.94 -5.52
N HIS A 38 2.53 7.52 -4.54
CA HIS A 38 2.34 6.26 -3.85
C HIS A 38 0.96 6.18 -3.18
N GLY A 39 0.56 7.21 -2.42
CA GLY A 39 -0.75 7.28 -1.79
C GLY A 39 -1.91 7.27 -2.80
N LEU A 40 -1.77 7.98 -3.92
CA LEU A 40 -2.74 7.98 -5.01
C LEU A 40 -2.90 6.59 -5.63
N LEU A 41 -1.80 5.92 -5.97
CA LEU A 41 -1.84 4.56 -6.52
C LEU A 41 -2.38 3.56 -5.50
N ALA A 42 -2.03 3.69 -4.21
CA ALA A 42 -2.57 2.85 -3.14
C ALA A 42 -4.09 2.99 -3.03
N GLY A 43 -4.57 4.24 -2.99
CA GLY A 43 -6.00 4.56 -2.93
C GLY A 43 -6.75 4.06 -4.17
N ALA A 44 -6.20 4.26 -5.37
CA ALA A 44 -6.77 3.77 -6.61
C ALA A 44 -6.83 2.23 -6.66
N GLY A 45 -5.74 1.56 -6.29
CA GLY A 45 -5.66 0.10 -6.23
C GLY A 45 -6.68 -0.48 -5.25
N LEU A 46 -6.75 0.04 -4.03
CA LEU A 46 -7.73 -0.38 -3.03
C LEU A 46 -9.16 -0.10 -3.47
N THR A 47 -9.42 1.05 -4.11
CA THR A 47 -10.74 1.38 -4.68
C THR A 47 -11.15 0.37 -5.75
N LEU A 48 -10.22 -0.05 -6.63
CA LEU A 48 -10.49 -1.08 -7.63
C LEU A 48 -10.77 -2.46 -7.01
N VAL A 49 -10.09 -2.81 -5.92
CA VAL A 49 -10.41 -4.04 -5.16
C VAL A 49 -11.81 -3.96 -4.57
N LEU A 50 -12.15 -2.86 -3.90
CA LEU A 50 -13.47 -2.65 -3.31
C LEU A 50 -14.56 -2.70 -4.38
N TYR A 51 -14.34 -2.04 -5.51
CA TYR A 51 -15.24 -2.10 -6.65
C TYR A 51 -15.44 -3.55 -7.14
N ALA A 52 -14.37 -4.33 -7.27
CA ALA A 52 -14.47 -5.75 -7.61
C ALA A 52 -15.27 -6.53 -6.56
N ALA A 53 -15.05 -6.27 -5.27
CA ALA A 53 -15.75 -6.92 -4.17
C ALA A 53 -17.27 -6.68 -4.22
N PHE A 54 -17.69 -5.43 -4.47
CA PHE A 54 -19.11 -5.07 -4.49
C PHE A 54 -19.83 -5.43 -5.80
N THR A 55 -19.11 -5.54 -6.92
CA THR A 55 -19.73 -5.78 -8.24
C THR A 55 -19.70 -7.24 -8.68
N ALA A 56 -18.63 -7.98 -8.32
CA ALA A 56 -18.42 -9.35 -8.77
C ALA A 56 -18.10 -10.32 -7.61
N GLY A 57 -17.93 -9.81 -6.38
CA GLY A 57 -17.43 -10.58 -5.26
C GLY A 57 -15.91 -10.77 -5.28
N LEU A 58 -15.37 -11.25 -4.16
CA LEU A 58 -13.97 -11.66 -4.04
C LEU A 58 -13.86 -13.16 -3.78
N PRO A 59 -12.90 -13.87 -4.40
CA PRO A 59 -12.61 -15.26 -4.08
C PRO A 59 -12.07 -15.38 -2.64
N GLY A 60 -12.37 -16.50 -1.96
CA GLY A 60 -12.23 -16.67 -0.49
C GLY A 60 -11.07 -15.92 0.17
N SER A 61 -9.81 -16.29 -0.13
CA SER A 61 -8.64 -15.70 0.53
C SER A 61 -8.43 -14.20 0.25
N ALA A 62 -9.02 -13.64 -0.82
CA ALA A 62 -8.87 -12.22 -1.15
C ALA A 62 -9.55 -11.29 -0.13
N TRP A 63 -10.50 -11.77 0.67
CA TRP A 63 -11.04 -11.00 1.80
C TRP A 63 -9.99 -10.69 2.86
N LEU A 64 -9.09 -11.65 3.15
CA LEU A 64 -7.95 -11.40 4.04
C LEU A 64 -7.00 -10.38 3.43
N GLY A 65 -6.74 -10.46 2.11
CA GLY A 65 -5.96 -9.46 1.39
C GLY A 65 -6.53 -8.05 1.52
N LEU A 66 -7.87 -7.92 1.46
CA LEU A 66 -8.57 -6.65 1.65
C LEU A 66 -8.40 -6.10 3.07
N LEU A 67 -8.55 -6.94 4.09
CA LEU A 67 -8.33 -6.53 5.48
C LEU A 67 -6.89 -6.05 5.73
N LEU A 68 -5.90 -6.79 5.21
CA LEU A 68 -4.50 -6.38 5.29
C LEU A 68 -4.26 -5.06 4.55
N MET A 69 -4.80 -4.90 3.35
CA MET A 69 -4.62 -3.67 2.57
C MET A 69 -5.30 -2.46 3.22
N ALA A 70 -6.46 -2.66 3.86
CA ALA A 70 -7.09 -1.62 4.67
C ALA A 70 -6.22 -1.23 5.88
N GLY A 71 -5.66 -2.21 6.60
CA GLY A 71 -4.72 -1.96 7.70
C GLY A 71 -3.45 -1.23 7.22
N ALA A 72 -2.90 -1.63 6.09
CA ALA A 72 -1.79 -0.94 5.46
C ALA A 72 -2.17 0.50 5.09
N ALA A 73 -3.32 0.73 4.47
CA ALA A 73 -3.79 2.08 4.13
C ALA A 73 -3.87 2.99 5.36
N LEU A 74 -4.39 2.48 6.48
CA LEU A 74 -4.38 3.22 7.75
C LEU A 74 -2.96 3.55 8.23
N GLY A 75 -2.03 2.58 8.18
CA GLY A 75 -0.62 2.83 8.47
C GLY A 75 0.01 3.88 7.57
N GLY A 76 -0.33 3.89 6.27
CA GLY A 76 0.13 4.88 5.30
C GLY A 76 -0.45 6.27 5.58
N ILE A 77 -1.72 6.37 5.98
CA ILE A 77 -2.36 7.63 6.40
C ILE A 77 -1.64 8.19 7.63
N VAL A 78 -1.33 7.34 8.63
CA VAL A 78 -0.58 7.76 9.83
C VAL A 78 0.83 8.22 9.45
N LEU A 79 1.56 7.47 8.61
CA LEU A 79 2.89 7.87 8.13
C LEU A 79 2.84 9.22 7.39
N ASN A 80 1.84 9.43 6.53
CA ASN A 80 1.74 10.65 5.74
C ASN A 80 1.29 11.85 6.59
N LEU A 81 0.11 11.78 7.20
CA LEU A 81 -0.50 12.90 7.94
C LEU A 81 0.13 13.12 9.31
N GLY A 82 0.60 12.06 9.95
CA GLY A 82 1.22 12.11 11.27
C GLY A 82 2.66 12.61 11.23
N TYR A 83 3.40 12.30 10.17
CA TYR A 83 4.85 12.51 10.09
C TYR A 83 5.29 13.26 8.83
N HIS A 84 5.07 12.69 7.63
CA HIS A 84 5.60 13.23 6.36
C HIS A 84 5.20 14.69 6.12
N VAL A 85 3.91 15.00 6.16
CA VAL A 85 3.41 16.37 5.90
C VAL A 85 3.86 17.39 6.96
N LYS A 86 4.29 16.92 8.14
CA LYS A 86 4.81 17.75 9.22
C LYS A 86 6.34 17.88 9.16
N GLY A 87 6.99 17.26 8.18
CA GLY A 87 8.45 17.20 8.08
C GLY A 87 9.11 16.41 9.21
N ILE A 88 8.36 15.54 9.90
CA ILE A 88 8.89 14.70 10.97
C ILE A 88 9.43 13.41 10.34
N GLU A 89 10.58 12.97 10.85
CA GLU A 89 11.21 11.73 10.43
C GLU A 89 10.24 10.53 10.58
N LEU A 90 10.17 9.70 9.55
CA LEU A 90 9.25 8.55 9.55
C LEU A 90 9.74 7.49 10.56
N PRO A 91 8.89 7.04 11.50
CA PRO A 91 9.28 6.02 12.47
C PRO A 91 9.55 4.68 11.77
N ALA A 92 10.78 4.16 11.93
CA ALA A 92 11.25 2.97 11.23
C ALA A 92 10.35 1.74 11.42
N TRP A 93 9.92 1.49 12.66
CA TRP A 93 9.04 0.37 12.97
C TRP A 93 7.71 0.45 12.21
N LEU A 94 7.14 1.65 12.04
CA LEU A 94 5.87 1.82 11.35
C LEU A 94 6.04 1.66 9.84
N VAL A 95 7.14 2.15 9.27
CA VAL A 95 7.48 1.92 7.85
C VAL A 95 7.57 0.43 7.56
N LEU A 96 8.27 -0.33 8.41
CA LEU A 96 8.43 -1.78 8.26
C LEU A 96 7.11 -2.53 8.44
N THR A 97 6.33 -2.22 9.48
CA THR A 97 5.04 -2.86 9.74
C THR A 97 4.04 -2.57 8.62
N HIS A 98 3.90 -1.30 8.21
CA HIS A 98 3.07 -0.91 7.08
C HIS A 98 3.46 -1.63 5.80
N GLY A 99 4.77 -1.63 5.46
CA GLY A 99 5.28 -2.29 4.27
C GLY A 99 5.07 -3.80 4.28
N ALA A 100 5.28 -4.47 5.42
CA ALA A 100 5.08 -5.91 5.56
C ALA A 100 3.60 -6.30 5.40
N ILE A 101 2.69 -5.56 6.04
CA ILE A 101 1.25 -5.78 5.90
C ILE A 101 0.80 -5.55 4.45
N ALA A 102 1.28 -4.49 3.81
CA ALA A 102 0.98 -4.18 2.40
C ALA A 102 1.48 -5.29 1.46
N ALA A 103 2.71 -5.76 1.66
CA ALA A 103 3.31 -6.83 0.87
C ALA A 103 2.54 -8.15 1.02
N ALA A 104 2.14 -8.52 2.25
CA ALA A 104 1.32 -9.70 2.49
C ALA A 104 -0.04 -9.61 1.79
N GLY A 105 -0.72 -8.46 1.90
CA GLY A 105 -1.98 -8.22 1.19
C GLY A 105 -1.85 -8.31 -0.33
N LEU A 106 -0.78 -7.73 -0.89
CA LEU A 106 -0.48 -7.80 -2.32
C LEU A 106 -0.25 -9.23 -2.79
N VAL A 107 0.52 -10.03 -2.06
CA VAL A 107 0.77 -11.45 -2.38
C VAL A 107 -0.53 -12.25 -2.38
N ILE A 108 -1.39 -12.05 -1.38
CA ILE A 108 -2.71 -12.72 -1.33
C ILE A 108 -3.56 -12.33 -2.55
N PHE A 109 -3.62 -11.05 -2.92
CA PHE A 109 -4.36 -10.64 -4.11
C PHE A 109 -3.76 -11.18 -5.40
N ALA A 110 -2.43 -11.25 -5.52
CA ALA A 110 -1.78 -11.85 -6.68
C ALA A 110 -2.14 -13.33 -6.81
N ILE A 111 -2.09 -14.10 -5.73
CA ILE A 111 -2.52 -15.50 -5.76
C ILE A 111 -4.00 -15.61 -6.14
N ALA A 112 -4.85 -14.76 -5.58
CA ALA A 112 -6.29 -14.78 -5.85
C ALA A 112 -6.70 -14.32 -7.26
N ALA A 113 -5.91 -13.47 -7.91
CA ALA A 113 -6.24 -12.90 -9.22
C ALA A 113 -5.85 -13.79 -10.41
N TRP A 114 -4.96 -14.76 -10.18
CA TRP A 114 -4.42 -15.68 -11.20
C TRP A 114 -4.56 -17.17 -10.86
N ARG A 115 -5.26 -17.51 -9.78
CA ARG A 115 -5.88 -18.82 -9.64
C ARG A 115 -7.21 -18.85 -10.37
#